data_AF-A0A955SYI1-F1
#
_entry.id   AF-A0A955SYI1-F1
#
_cell.length_a   1.000
_cell.length_b   1.000
_cell.length_c   1.000
_cell.angle_alpha   90.00
_cell.angle_beta   90.00
_cell.angle_gamma   90.00
#
_symmetry.space_group_name_H-M   'P 1'
#
loop_
_entity.id
_entity.type
_entity.pdbx_description
1 polymer ?
#
loop_
_entity_poly.entity_id
_entity_poly.type
_entity_poly.pdbx_seq_one_letter_code
_entity_poly.pdbx_strand_id
1 'polypeptide(L)' 'WQLAMRGRSPQTVTLPHSWFDSPNRHFLTIKDWKELCQTEGWQILEEGYLAEGKPVRFMPNLFAEVAIHLVKAA' A
#
# COMPACT_ATOMS: atom_id res chain seq x y z
N TRP A 1 -4.91 7.60 -15.47
CA TRP A 1 -5.50 8.16 -14.23
C TRP A 1 -5.85 7.14 -13.14
N GLN A 2 -5.22 5.96 -13.11
CA GLN A 2 -5.56 4.91 -12.12
C GLN A 2 -4.95 5.20 -10.73
N LEU A 3 -3.76 5.79 -10.67
CA LEU A 3 -3.13 6.22 -9.41
C LEU A 3 -3.94 7.31 -8.70
N ALA A 4 -4.28 8.40 -9.39
CA ALA A 4 -5.02 9.52 -8.79
C ALA A 4 -6.46 9.17 -8.40
N MET A 5 -7.17 8.34 -9.18
CA MET A 5 -8.58 8.03 -8.92
C MET A 5 -8.82 6.75 -8.11
N ARG A 6 -7.96 5.72 -8.26
CA ARG A 6 -8.13 4.43 -7.58
C ARG A 6 -7.10 4.20 -6.47
N GLY A 7 -6.01 4.97 -6.44
CA GLY A 7 -4.94 4.80 -5.46
C GLY A 7 -4.20 3.47 -5.61
N ARG A 8 -4.17 2.91 -6.82
CA ARG A 8 -3.48 1.65 -7.16
C ARG A 8 -2.52 1.89 -8.32
N SER A 9 -1.40 1.16 -8.32
CA SER A 9 -0.49 1.12 -9.47
C SER A 9 -1.21 0.58 -10.71
N PRO A 10 -1.05 1.19 -11.90
CA PRO A 10 -1.72 0.71 -13.10
C PRO A 10 -1.08 -0.57 -13.63
N GLN A 11 -1.87 -1.64 -13.77
CA GLN A 11 -1.47 -2.82 -14.55
C GLN A 11 -1.75 -2.54 -16.03
N THR A 12 -0.71 -2.47 -16.85
CA THR A 12 -0.79 -2.28 -18.30
C THR A 12 -0.22 -3.49 -19.03
N VAL A 13 -0.60 -3.70 -20.30
CA VAL A 13 -0.17 -4.84 -21.14
C VAL A 13 1.35 -4.92 -21.28
N THR A 14 2.05 -3.81 -21.10
CA THR A 14 3.52 -3.71 -21.15
C THR A 14 4.21 -4.14 -19.84
N LEU A 15 3.45 -4.38 -18.75
CA LEU A 15 3.96 -4.83 -17.46
C LEU A 15 3.13 -6.04 -16.96
N PRO A 16 3.40 -7.26 -17.48
CA PRO A 16 2.61 -8.46 -17.19
C PRO A 16 2.94 -9.10 -15.83
N HIS A 17 3.92 -8.58 -15.09
CA HIS A 17 4.36 -9.12 -13.82
C HIS A 17 3.78 -8.33 -12.63
N SER A 18 3.37 -9.07 -11.60
CA SER A 18 2.93 -8.52 -10.32
C SER A 18 4.01 -7.60 -9.73
N TRP A 19 3.58 -6.58 -8.99
CA TRP A 19 4.45 -5.56 -8.43
C TRP A 19 5.53 -6.07 -7.47
N PHE A 20 5.63 -7.37 -7.18
CA PHE A 20 6.62 -7.96 -6.28
C PHE A 20 7.95 -8.37 -6.90
N ASP A 21 8.03 -8.50 -8.24
CA ASP A 21 9.14 -9.22 -8.88
C ASP A 21 10.29 -8.33 -9.42
N SER A 22 10.31 -7.01 -9.16
CA SER A 22 11.32 -6.11 -9.75
C SER A 22 12.18 -5.39 -8.70
N PRO A 23 13.52 -5.38 -8.78
CA PRO A 23 14.38 -4.82 -7.72
C PRO A 23 14.35 -3.27 -7.60
N ASN A 24 13.57 -2.57 -8.43
CA ASN A 24 13.49 -1.11 -8.41
C ASN A 24 12.31 -0.63 -7.55
N ARG A 25 12.62 0.04 -6.43
CA ARG A 25 11.73 0.82 -5.54
C ARG A 25 10.27 0.85 -6.00
N HIS A 26 9.51 -0.13 -5.53
CA HIS A 26 8.08 -0.19 -5.81
C HIS A 26 7.37 1.00 -5.18
N PHE A 27 6.51 1.64 -5.96
CA PHE A 27 5.50 2.56 -5.46
C PHE A 27 4.45 1.76 -4.70
N LEU A 28 4.80 1.37 -3.47
CA LEU A 28 3.91 0.64 -2.57
C LEU A 28 2.90 1.61 -1.98
N THR A 29 1.65 1.51 -2.42
CA THR A 29 0.57 2.24 -1.78
C THR A 29 0.07 1.49 -0.56
N ILE A 30 -0.58 2.19 0.37
CA ILE A 30 -1.23 1.57 1.54
C ILE A 30 -2.27 0.54 1.10
N LYS A 31 -2.96 0.81 -0.02
CA LYS A 31 -3.92 -0.15 -0.59
C LYS A 31 -3.25 -1.42 -1.09
N ASP A 32 -2.12 -1.30 -1.79
CA ASP A 32 -1.40 -2.46 -2.31
C ASP A 32 -0.84 -3.32 -1.17
N TRP A 33 -0.37 -2.69 -0.08
CA TRP A 33 0.04 -3.39 1.15
C TRP A 33 -1.12 -4.17 1.79
N LYS A 34 -2.30 -3.56 1.93
CA LYS A 34 -3.47 -4.25 2.48
C LYS A 34 -3.91 -5.43 1.63
N GLU A 35 -3.84 -5.30 0.30
CA GLU A 35 -4.16 -6.37 -0.64
C GLU A 35 -3.16 -7.52 -0.56
N LEU A 36 -1.86 -7.22 -0.36
CA LEU A 36 -0.86 -8.23 -0.05
C LEU A 36 -1.20 -8.98 1.23
N CYS A 37 -1.44 -8.27 2.34
CA CYS A 37 -1.74 -8.92 3.61
C CYS A 37 -2.95 -9.86 3.49
N GLN A 38 -3.98 -9.46 2.75
CA GLN A 38 -5.13 -10.33 2.49
C GLN A 38 -4.76 -11.56 1.65
N THR A 39 -3.92 -11.41 0.64
CA THR A 39 -3.51 -12.51 -0.26
C THR A 39 -2.64 -13.54 0.47
N GLU A 40 -1.74 -13.07 1.35
CA GLU A 40 -0.86 -13.92 2.16
C GLU A 40 -1.53 -14.45 3.45
N GLY A 41 -2.79 -14.08 3.70
CA GLY A 41 -3.52 -14.49 4.91
C GLY A 41 -3.03 -13.83 6.20
N TRP A 42 -2.32 -12.70 6.12
CA TRP A 42 -1.90 -11.92 7.29
C TRP A 42 -3.03 -11.04 7.80
N GLN A 43 -3.23 -11.08 9.12
CA GLN A 43 -4.20 -10.23 9.80
C GLN A 43 -3.55 -8.92 10.25
N ILE A 44 -4.09 -7.80 9.80
CA ILE A 44 -3.71 -6.47 10.31
C ILE A 44 -4.47 -6.25 11.63
N LEU A 45 -3.73 -6.12 12.73
CA LEU A 45 -4.28 -5.88 14.08
C LEU A 45 -4.44 -4.39 14.36
N GLU A 46 -3.42 -3.61 14.02
CA GLU A 46 -3.40 -2.17 14.21
C GLU A 46 -2.79 -1.46 13.00
N GLU A 47 -3.26 -0.24 12.75
CA GLU A 47 -2.73 0.61 11.69
C GLU A 47 -2.64 2.07 12.12
N GLY A 48 -1.54 2.72 11.75
CA GLY A 48 -1.27 4.12 12.00
C GLY A 48 -0.65 4.77 10.77
N TYR A 49 -1.06 6.00 10.48
CA TYR A 49 -0.59 6.76 9.33
C TYR A 49 -0.07 8.11 9.79
N LEU A 50 1.11 8.49 9.32
CA LEU A 50 1.81 9.70 9.72
C LEU A 50 2.27 10.49 8.48
N ALA A 51 2.18 11.80 8.58
CA ALA A 51 2.83 12.74 7.67
C ALA A 51 3.36 13.90 8.49
N GLU A 52 4.63 14.27 8.30
CA GLU A 52 5.27 15.36 9.06
C GLU A 52 5.09 15.25 10.58
N GLY A 53 5.09 14.01 11.12
CA GLY A 53 4.89 13.73 12.55
C GLY A 53 3.44 13.89 13.05
N LYS A 54 2.48 14.17 12.17
CA LYS A 54 1.04 14.27 12.51
C LYS A 54 0.27 13.05 12.01
N PRO A 55 -0.74 12.58 12.78
CA PRO A 55 -1.58 11.47 12.34
C PRO A 55 -2.47 11.88 11.16
N VAL A 56 -2.42 11.09 10.09
CA VAL A 56 -3.24 11.29 8.88
C VAL A 56 -4.44 10.34 8.94
N ARG A 57 -5.65 10.90 9.04
CA ARG A 57 -6.89 10.12 9.02
C ARG A 57 -7.63 10.21 7.69
N PHE A 58 -7.44 11.31 6.96
CA PHE A 58 -8.12 11.55 5.69
C PHE A 58 -7.22 11.13 4.52
N MET A 59 -7.74 10.28 3.63
CA MET A 59 -7.04 9.77 2.44
C MET A 59 -5.55 9.42 2.68
N PRO A 60 -5.24 8.49 3.61
CA PRO A 60 -3.85 8.21 3.98
C PRO A 60 -3.02 7.71 2.79
N ASN A 61 -3.64 7.07 1.80
CA ASN A 61 -2.97 6.63 0.57
C ASN A 61 -2.43 7.78 -0.30
N LEU A 62 -2.85 9.02 -0.07
CA LEU A 62 -2.39 10.21 -0.80
C LEU A 62 -1.54 11.12 0.09
N PHE A 63 -1.89 11.23 1.37
CA PHE A 63 -1.29 12.20 2.28
C PHE A 63 -0.34 11.61 3.31
N ALA A 64 -0.38 10.31 3.59
CA ALA A 64 0.54 9.70 4.54
C ALA A 64 1.91 9.48 3.90
N GLU A 65 2.95 9.88 4.61
CA GLU A 65 4.34 9.64 4.24
C GLU A 65 4.81 8.29 4.80
N VAL A 66 4.32 7.93 5.99
CA VAL A 66 4.66 6.70 6.69
C VAL A 66 3.38 6.00 7.12
N ALA A 67 3.33 4.69 6.86
CA ALA A 67 2.30 3.79 7.35
C ALA A 67 2.93 2.73 8.26
N ILE A 68 2.37 2.54 9.44
CA ILE A 68 2.79 1.54 10.42
C ILE A 68 1.65 0.54 10.56
N HIS A 69 1.95 -0.73 10.36
CA HIS A 69 0.98 -1.82 10.47
C HIS A 69 1.50 -2.89 11.42
N LEU A 70 0.70 -3.23 12.43
CA LEU A 70 0.94 -4.42 13.24
C LEU A 70 0.23 -5.58 12.56
N VAL A 71 1.01 -6.53 12.05
CA VAL A 71 0.49 -7.72 11.35
C VAL A 71 0.76 -8.98 12.15
N LYS A 72 -0.18 -9.91 12.10
CA LYS A 72 -0.06 -11.26 12.63
C LYS A 72 -0.17 -12.23 11.45
N ALA A 73 0.86 -13.04 11.25
CA ALA A 73 0.77 -14.18 10.34
C ALA A 73 -0.20 -15.22 10.91
N ALA A 74 -1.09 -15.75 10.07
CA ALA A 74 -1.96 -16.86 10.42
C ALA A 74 -1.18 -18.17 10.52
#